data_AF-A0A966BS87-F1
#
_entry.id   AF-A0A966BS87-F1
#
_cell.length_a   1.000
_cell.length_b   1.000
_cell.length_c   1.000
_cell.angle_alpha   90.00
_cell.angle_beta   90.00
_cell.angle_gamma   90.00
#
_symmetry.space_group_name_H-M   'P 1'
#
loop_
_entity.id
_entity.type
_entity.pdbx_description
1 polymer ?
#
loop_
_entity_poly.entity_id
_entity_poly.type
_entity_poly.pdbx_seq_one_letter_code
_entity_poly.pdbx_strand_id
1 'polypeptide(L)'
;MNFPRAESADIGLLLEGTFPYVSGGVSSWVNQIIRGFPQYKFALIFIGSQPDDYGDIKYSLPDNVVHLEVHYLNNKQEMPPVRPIKGDAKVFANVRHMHECFRFPATHKDGLETFRKLIPEMREGGGAGLDTFLYSEESWAFV
;
A
#
# COMPACT_ATOMS: atom_id res chain seq x y z
N MET A 1 2.52 -4.98 -19.42
CA MET A 1 1.78 -6.27 -19.43
C MET A 1 0.35 -5.99 -19.04
N ASN A 2 -0.63 -6.65 -19.65
CA ASN A 2 -2.03 -6.51 -19.24
C ASN A 2 -2.35 -7.64 -18.26
N PHE A 3 -2.40 -7.34 -16.96
CA PHE A 3 -2.76 -8.31 -15.94
C PHE A 3 -4.28 -8.50 -15.87
N PRO A 4 -4.76 -9.68 -15.44
CA PRO A 4 -6.19 -9.89 -15.26
C PRO A 4 -6.74 -8.85 -14.27
N ARG A 5 -7.96 -8.38 -14.55
CA ARG A 5 -8.70 -7.40 -13.74
C ARG A 5 -10.10 -7.93 -13.52
N ALA A 6 -10.52 -7.98 -12.26
CA ALA A 6 -11.87 -8.34 -11.84
C ALA A 6 -12.36 -7.37 -10.77
N GLU A 7 -13.68 -7.14 -10.74
CA GLU A 7 -14.35 -6.32 -9.71
C GLU A 7 -14.40 -7.01 -8.34
N SER A 8 -14.33 -8.35 -8.31
CA SER A 8 -14.39 -9.13 -7.08
C SER A 8 -13.61 -10.44 -7.18
N ALA A 9 -13.14 -10.93 -6.02
CA ALA A 9 -12.52 -12.25 -5.85
C ALA A 9 -12.94 -12.85 -4.50
N ASP A 10 -12.81 -14.16 -4.34
CA ASP A 10 -13.14 -14.85 -3.09
C ASP A 10 -12.03 -14.65 -2.04
N ILE A 11 -10.77 -14.60 -2.49
CA ILE A 11 -9.59 -14.49 -1.64
C ILE A 11 -8.64 -13.43 -2.20
N GLY A 12 -8.22 -12.48 -1.36
CA GLY A 12 -7.20 -11.49 -1.68
C GLY A 12 -5.86 -11.81 -0.99
N LEU A 13 -4.77 -11.82 -1.74
CA LEU A 13 -3.40 -12.01 -1.22
C LEU A 13 -2.56 -10.76 -1.43
N LEU A 14 -2.04 -10.22 -0.33
CA LEU A 14 -1.05 -9.14 -0.33
C LEU A 14 0.36 -9.76 -0.27
N LEU A 15 1.15 -9.53 -1.31
CA LEU A 15 2.38 -10.26 -1.59
C LEU A 15 3.55 -9.28 -1.74
N GLU A 16 4.23 -9.00 -0.64
CA GLU A 16 5.43 -8.16 -0.65
C GLU A 16 6.64 -8.95 -1.14
N GLY A 17 7.26 -8.53 -2.25
CA GLY A 17 8.52 -9.09 -2.75
C GLY A 17 8.52 -10.60 -3.00
N THR A 18 7.37 -11.20 -3.28
CA THR A 18 7.21 -12.66 -3.44
C THR A 18 6.57 -13.03 -4.79
N PHE A 19 5.44 -13.73 -4.79
CA PHE A 19 4.77 -14.19 -6.00
C PHE A 19 4.14 -13.00 -6.75
N PRO A 20 4.19 -12.92 -8.09
CA PRO A 20 4.72 -13.92 -9.03
C PRO A 20 6.17 -13.66 -9.48
N TYR A 21 6.87 -12.68 -8.92
CA TYR A 21 8.16 -12.17 -9.45
C TYR A 21 9.41 -12.80 -8.83
N VAL A 22 9.33 -13.28 -7.59
CA VAL A 22 10.47 -13.85 -6.87
C VAL A 22 10.29 -15.34 -6.70
N SER A 23 11.30 -16.13 -7.07
CA SER A 23 11.33 -17.56 -6.79
C SER A 23 11.76 -17.82 -5.35
N GLY A 24 11.07 -18.72 -4.65
CA GLY A 24 11.38 -19.04 -3.26
C GLY A 24 10.28 -19.86 -2.60
N GLY A 25 10.49 -20.21 -1.33
CA GLY A 25 9.55 -21.04 -0.56
C GLY A 25 8.14 -20.43 -0.48
N VAL A 26 8.05 -19.13 -0.18
CA VAL A 26 6.77 -18.42 -0.08
C VAL A 26 6.04 -18.41 -1.42
N SER A 27 6.71 -18.03 -2.51
CA SER A 27 6.08 -17.97 -3.83
C SER A 27 5.66 -19.36 -4.35
N SER A 28 6.46 -20.39 -4.06
CA SER A 28 6.10 -21.78 -4.35
C SER A 28 4.83 -22.19 -3.61
N TRP A 29 4.75 -21.86 -2.32
CA TRP A 29 3.58 -22.18 -1.50
C TRP A 29 2.32 -21.42 -1.95
N VAL A 30 2.45 -20.13 -2.27
CA VAL A 30 1.35 -19.33 -2.84
C VAL A 30 0.86 -19.95 -4.16
N ASN A 31 1.76 -20.31 -5.07
CA ASN A 31 1.39 -20.99 -6.32
C ASN A 31 0.69 -22.34 -6.08
N GLN A 32 1.15 -23.11 -5.08
CA GLN A 32 0.52 -24.37 -4.69
C GLN A 32 -0.88 -24.18 -4.12
N ILE A 33 -1.10 -23.17 -3.27
CA ILE A 33 -2.44 -22.86 -2.73
C ILE A 33 -3.40 -22.53 -3.86
N ILE A 34 -3.02 -21.57 -4.71
CA ILE A 34 -3.91 -21.10 -5.78
C ILE A 34 -4.32 -22.28 -6.67
N ARG A 35 -3.36 -23.15 -7.03
CA ARG A 35 -3.61 -24.35 -7.85
C ARG A 35 -4.35 -25.46 -7.11
N GLY A 36 -4.14 -25.58 -5.80
CA GLY A 36 -4.79 -26.58 -4.95
C GLY A 36 -6.26 -26.28 -4.67
N PHE A 37 -6.70 -25.02 -4.85
CA PHE A 37 -8.08 -24.59 -4.67
C PHE A 37 -8.66 -23.92 -5.92
N PRO A 38 -8.81 -24.66 -7.03
CA PRO A 38 -9.30 -24.11 -8.30
C PRO A 38 -10.74 -23.57 -8.21
N GLN A 39 -11.52 -23.95 -7.19
CA GLN A 39 -12.88 -23.47 -6.97
C GLN A 39 -12.95 -22.02 -6.47
N TYR A 40 -11.85 -21.46 -5.94
CA TYR A 40 -11.80 -20.07 -5.47
C TYR A 40 -11.11 -19.16 -6.47
N LYS A 41 -11.64 -17.95 -6.61
CA LYS A 41 -11.05 -16.85 -7.36
C LYS A 41 -10.09 -16.07 -6.47
N PHE A 42 -8.86 -15.92 -6.92
CA PHE A 42 -7.81 -15.19 -6.22
C PHE A 42 -7.56 -13.82 -6.85
N ALA A 43 -7.47 -12.79 -6.01
CA ALA A 43 -6.91 -11.49 -6.33
C ALA A 43 -5.54 -11.36 -5.68
N LEU A 44 -4.55 -10.91 -6.45
CA LEU A 44 -3.18 -10.75 -6.00
C LEU A 44 -2.80 -9.27 -6.04
N ILE A 45 -2.20 -8.79 -4.97
CA ILE A 45 -1.64 -7.45 -4.88
C ILE A 45 -0.16 -7.63 -4.57
N PHE A 46 0.68 -7.45 -5.58
CA PHE A 46 2.12 -7.47 -5.41
C PHE A 46 2.60 -6.08 -4.96
N ILE A 47 3.42 -6.05 -3.92
CA ILE A 47 4.13 -4.84 -3.48
C ILE A 47 5.64 -5.09 -3.61
N GLY A 48 6.32 -4.23 -4.35
CA GLY A 48 7.77 -4.29 -4.53
C GLY A 48 8.47 -2.96 -4.22
N SER A 49 9.80 -2.99 -4.18
CA SER A 49 10.64 -1.78 -4.05
C SER A 49 10.56 -0.92 -5.32
N GLN A 50 11.28 -1.29 -6.38
CA GLN A 50 11.25 -0.61 -7.69
C GLN A 50 11.17 -1.67 -8.81
N PRO A 51 10.65 -1.32 -10.01
CA PRO A 51 10.52 -2.26 -11.12
C PRO A 51 11.82 -2.98 -11.47
N ASP A 52 12.95 -2.26 -11.48
CA ASP A 52 14.26 -2.77 -11.88
C ASP A 52 14.82 -3.86 -10.94
N ASP A 53 14.31 -3.95 -9.70
CA ASP A 53 14.68 -5.01 -8.76
C ASP A 53 14.04 -6.37 -9.14
N TYR A 54 13.05 -6.36 -10.04
CA TYR A 54 12.28 -7.53 -10.43
C TYR A 54 12.39 -7.77 -11.93
N GLY A 55 12.75 -9.00 -12.31
CA GLY A 55 12.69 -9.42 -13.71
C GLY A 55 11.26 -9.79 -14.13
N ASP A 56 11.16 -10.56 -15.21
CA ASP A 56 9.87 -11.12 -15.64
C ASP A 56 9.26 -12.05 -14.59
N ILE A 57 7.93 -12.13 -14.64
CA ILE A 57 7.13 -13.09 -13.88
C ILE A 57 7.74 -14.50 -13.98
N LYS A 58 7.96 -15.15 -12.83
CA LYS A 58 8.58 -16.48 -12.72
C LYS A 58 7.59 -17.62 -12.75
N TYR A 59 6.30 -17.34 -12.57
CA TYR A 59 5.25 -18.34 -12.48
C TYR A 59 4.12 -18.02 -13.46
N SER A 60 3.69 -19.00 -14.25
CA SER A 60 2.45 -18.83 -15.02
C SER A 60 1.27 -18.65 -14.06
N LEU A 61 0.53 -17.56 -14.25
CA LEU A 61 -0.67 -17.28 -13.46
C LEU A 61 -1.73 -18.35 -13.76
N PRO A 62 -2.24 -19.06 -12.74
CA PRO A 62 -3.37 -19.96 -12.90
C PRO A 62 -4.64 -19.22 -13.35
N ASP A 63 -5.56 -19.91 -14.05
CA ASP A 63 -6.81 -19.32 -14.57
C ASP A 63 -7.72 -18.75 -13.47
N ASN A 64 -7.61 -19.27 -12.24
CA ASN A 64 -8.34 -18.79 -11.08
C ASN A 64 -7.69 -17.57 -10.39
N VAL A 65 -6.60 -17.02 -10.94
CA VAL A 65 -6.11 -15.68 -10.61
C VAL A 65 -6.83 -14.67 -11.49
N VAL A 66 -7.87 -14.04 -10.94
CA VAL A 66 -8.77 -13.15 -11.68
C VAL A 66 -8.35 -11.68 -11.61
N HIS A 67 -7.44 -11.34 -10.69
CA HIS A 67 -6.93 -9.98 -10.52
C HIS A 67 -5.45 -10.01 -10.12
N LEU A 68 -4.61 -9.20 -10.78
CA LEU A 68 -3.26 -8.94 -10.32
C LEU A 68 -2.93 -7.45 -10.42
N GLU A 69 -2.59 -6.84 -9.29
CA GLU A 69 -1.99 -5.51 -9.21
C GLU A 69 -0.52 -5.59 -8.84
N VAL A 70 0.26 -4.63 -9.33
CA VAL A 70 1.70 -4.53 -9.09
C VAL A 70 1.98 -3.09 -8.69
N HIS A 71 2.35 -2.90 -7.43
CA HIS A 71 2.64 -1.60 -6.84
C HIS A 71 4.11 -1.55 -6.43
N TYR A 72 4.81 -0.48 -6.80
CA TYR A 72 6.20 -0.27 -6.43
C TYR A 72 6.31 0.96 -5.52
N LEU A 73 6.93 0.79 -4.36
CA LEU A 73 7.01 1.82 -3.32
C LEU A 73 8.02 2.93 -3.67
N ASN A 74 9.09 2.59 -4.36
CA ASN A 74 10.15 3.50 -4.79
C ASN A 74 10.03 3.91 -6.26
N ASN A 75 8.82 3.80 -6.84
CA ASN A 75 8.63 4.30 -8.20
C ASN A 75 8.92 5.81 -8.23
N LYS A 76 9.47 6.32 -9.35
CA LYS A 76 9.73 7.75 -9.51
C LYS A 76 8.40 8.48 -9.46
N GLN A 77 8.06 9.01 -8.29
CA GLN A 77 6.86 9.81 -8.11
C GLN A 77 7.12 11.20 -8.67
N GLU A 78 6.17 11.73 -9.43
CA GLU A 78 6.22 13.14 -9.81
C GLU A 78 6.18 13.96 -8.53
N MET A 79 7.27 14.69 -8.26
CA MET A 79 7.32 15.56 -7.10
C MET A 79 6.29 16.68 -7.32
N PRO A 80 5.42 16.95 -6.33
CA PRO A 80 4.49 18.06 -6.43
C PRO A 80 5.27 19.39 -6.57
N PRO A 81 4.72 20.40 -7.26
CA PRO A 81 5.38 21.68 -7.38
C PRO A 81 5.54 22.34 -6.00
N VAL A 82 6.71 22.93 -5.75
CA VAL A 82 6.99 23.67 -4.51
C VAL A 82 6.04 24.86 -4.42
N ARG A 83 5.23 24.88 -3.35
CA ARG A 83 4.29 25.97 -3.05
C ARG A 83 4.16 26.14 -1.54
N PRO A 84 3.97 27.36 -1.03
CA PRO A 84 3.70 27.55 0.40
C PRO A 84 2.36 26.93 0.77
N ILE A 85 2.35 26.08 1.80
CA ILE A 85 1.14 25.48 2.36
C ILE A 85 1.14 25.78 3.86
N LYS A 86 0.02 26.24 4.41
CA LYS A 86 -0.07 26.41 5.87
C LYS A 86 -0.16 25.05 6.59
N GLY A 87 -0.98 24.16 6.05
CA GLY A 87 -1.35 22.89 6.69
C GLY A 87 -2.57 23.06 7.61
N ASP A 88 -3.33 21.98 7.80
CA ASP A 88 -4.45 21.96 8.76
C ASP A 88 -3.95 21.39 10.10
N ALA A 89 -3.84 22.27 11.10
CA ALA A 89 -3.39 21.91 12.44
C ALA A 89 -4.18 20.75 13.07
N LYS A 90 -5.47 20.60 12.74
CA LYS A 90 -6.30 19.49 13.24
C LYS A 90 -5.92 18.17 12.56
N VAL A 91 -5.65 18.19 11.26
CA VAL A 91 -5.18 17.01 10.52
C VAL A 91 -3.83 16.56 11.06
N PHE A 92 -2.89 17.50 11.24
CA PHE A 92 -1.58 17.20 11.81
C PHE A 92 -1.64 16.77 13.28
N ALA A 93 -2.57 17.29 14.08
CA ALA A 93 -2.82 16.77 15.43
C ALA A 93 -3.28 15.29 15.39
N ASN A 94 -4.13 14.91 14.42
CA ASN A 94 -4.51 13.51 14.23
C ASN A 94 -3.32 12.65 13.77
N VAL A 95 -2.46 13.17 12.88
CA VAL A 95 -1.22 12.48 12.47
C VAL A 95 -0.33 12.21 13.69
N ARG A 96 -0.08 13.23 14.53
CA ARG A 96 0.70 13.08 15.77
C ARG A 96 0.08 12.05 16.71
N HIS A 97 -1.23 12.12 16.91
CA HIS A 97 -1.95 11.15 17.73
C HIS A 97 -1.83 9.72 17.17
N MET A 98 -1.84 9.55 15.85
CA MET A 98 -1.61 8.25 15.23
C MET A 98 -0.22 7.68 15.54
N HIS A 99 0.82 8.53 15.54
CA HIS A 99 2.16 8.13 15.97
C HIS A 99 2.19 7.69 17.44
N GLU A 100 1.48 8.40 18.32
CA GLU A 100 1.34 8.01 19.74
C GLU A 100 0.58 6.69 19.90
N CYS A 101 -0.46 6.45 19.10
CA CYS A 101 -1.15 5.15 19.06
C CYS A 101 -0.21 3.99 18.70
N PHE A 102 0.69 4.19 17.73
CA PHE A 102 1.68 3.18 17.36
C PHE A 102 2.76 2.99 18.42
N ARG A 103 3.20 4.08 19.07
CA ARG A 103 4.27 4.03 20.07
C ARG A 103 3.79 3.47 21.41
N PHE A 104 2.54 3.76 21.79
CA PHE A 104 1.95 3.42 23.08
C PHE A 104 0.53 2.82 22.93
N PRO A 105 0.41 1.64 22.29
CA PRO A 105 -0.90 1.04 21.98
C PRO A 105 -1.71 0.65 23.23
N ALA A 106 -1.04 0.43 24.37
CA ALA A 106 -1.70 0.10 25.63
C ALA A 106 -2.50 1.28 26.22
N THR A 107 -2.03 2.51 26.02
CA THR A 107 -2.64 3.74 26.56
C THR A 107 -3.47 4.50 25.53
N HIS A 108 -3.27 4.24 24.23
CA HIS A 108 -3.97 4.91 23.13
C HIS A 108 -4.73 3.87 22.28
N LYS A 109 -5.89 3.44 22.79
CA LYS A 109 -6.69 2.35 22.22
C LYS A 109 -7.51 2.73 20.98
N ASP A 110 -7.54 4.01 20.62
CA ASP A 110 -8.33 4.57 19.54
C ASP A 110 -7.58 4.65 18.20
N GLY A 111 -6.41 4.01 18.08
CA GLY A 111 -5.60 4.04 16.86
C GLY A 111 -6.34 3.62 15.59
N LEU A 112 -7.25 2.65 15.66
CA LEU A 112 -8.06 2.26 14.49
C LEU A 112 -9.01 3.38 14.03
N GLU A 113 -9.63 4.10 14.96
CA GLU A 113 -10.52 5.22 14.65
C GLU A 113 -9.73 6.42 14.14
N THR A 114 -8.56 6.69 14.74
CA THR A 114 -7.64 7.73 14.26
C THR A 114 -7.16 7.42 12.85
N PHE A 115 -6.79 6.17 12.57
CA PHE A 115 -6.40 5.74 11.23
C PHE A 115 -7.53 5.93 10.22
N ARG A 116 -8.75 5.50 10.54
CA ARG A 116 -9.94 5.68 9.68
C ARG A 116 -10.20 7.14 9.33
N LYS A 117 -10.01 8.06 10.29
CA LYS A 117 -10.14 9.51 10.06
C LYS A 117 -9.05 10.07 9.14
N LEU A 118 -7.85 9.50 9.17
CA LEU A 118 -6.71 9.97 8.38
C LEU A 118 -6.68 9.46 6.94
N ILE A 119 -7.25 8.27 6.66
CA ILE A 119 -7.31 7.70 5.30
C ILE A 119 -7.76 8.72 4.23
N PRO A 120 -8.89 9.45 4.37
CA PRO A 120 -9.32 10.41 3.36
C PRO A 120 -8.40 11.63 3.23
N GLU A 121 -7.60 11.94 4.26
CA GLU A 121 -6.66 13.07 4.26
C GLU A 121 -5.34 12.72 3.55
N MET A 122 -5.00 11.43 3.42
CA MET A 122 -3.78 10.95 2.77
C MET A 122 -3.87 10.89 1.24
N ARG A 123 -5.07 11.10 0.68
CA ARG A 123 -5.26 11.16 -0.79
C ARG A 123 -4.61 12.42 -1.39
N GLU A 124 -4.44 12.43 -2.69
CA GLU A 124 -3.99 13.62 -3.42
C GLU A 124 -4.92 14.81 -3.15
N GLY A 125 -4.35 15.95 -2.72
CA GLY A 125 -5.09 17.14 -2.31
C GLY A 125 -5.76 17.08 -0.93
N GLY A 126 -5.58 16.00 -0.15
CA GLY A 126 -6.01 15.93 1.25
C GLY A 126 -5.05 16.64 2.20
N GLY A 127 -5.48 16.89 3.45
CA GLY A 127 -4.70 17.64 4.44
C GLY A 127 -3.45 16.93 4.97
N ALA A 128 -3.25 15.67 4.60
CA ALA A 128 -2.06 14.86 4.88
C ALA A 128 -1.49 14.21 3.60
N GLY A 129 -1.79 14.78 2.42
CA GLY A 129 -1.20 14.35 1.15
C GLY A 129 0.29 14.66 1.05
N LEU A 130 0.97 14.09 0.04
CA LEU A 130 2.42 14.23 -0.14
C LEU A 130 2.89 15.69 -0.26
N ASP A 131 2.16 16.53 -0.98
CA ASP A 131 2.48 17.94 -1.14
C ASP A 131 2.40 18.71 0.17
N THR A 132 1.38 18.41 0.99
CA THR A 132 1.18 19.00 2.30
C THR A 132 2.25 18.51 3.28
N PHE A 133 2.62 17.22 3.22
CA PHE A 133 3.74 16.69 3.99
C PHE A 133 5.06 17.40 3.64
N LEU A 134 5.36 17.61 2.35
CA LEU A 134 6.61 18.23 1.92
C LEU A 134 6.67 19.75 2.16
N TYR A 135 5.56 20.46 1.99
CA TYR A 135 5.56 21.93 1.88
C TYR A 135 4.70 22.67 2.90
N SER A 136 4.12 22.00 3.90
CA SER A 136 3.37 22.69 4.95
C SER A 136 4.23 23.20 6.10
N GLU A 137 3.89 24.37 6.62
CA GLU A 137 4.49 24.89 7.86
C GLU A 137 4.22 23.92 9.04
N GLU A 138 3.02 23.33 9.10
CA GLU A 138 2.66 22.33 10.13
C GLU A 138 3.53 21.07 10.08
N SER A 139 3.97 20.60 8.90
CA SER A 139 4.84 19.41 8.82
C SER A 139 6.27 19.68 9.31
N TRP A 140 6.76 20.92 9.17
CA TRP A 140 8.09 21.29 9.67
C TRP A 140 8.17 21.25 11.20
N ALA A 141 7.05 21.44 11.89
CA ALA A 141 6.98 21.30 13.35
C ALA A 141 7.16 19.85 13.85
N PHE A 142 7.27 18.86 12.96
CA PHE A 142 7.55 17.46 13.31
C PHE A 142 9.05 17.11 13.31
N VAL A 143 9.91 17.94 12.72
CA VAL A 143 11.36 17.70 12.56
C VAL A 143 12.18 18.42 13.62
#